data_AF-A0A8T0XZS8-F1
#
_entry.id   AF-A0A8T0XZS8-F1
#
_cell.length_a   1.000
_cell.length_b   1.000
_cell.length_c   1.000
_cell.angle_alpha   90.00
_cell.angle_beta   90.00
_cell.angle_gamma   90.00
#
_symmetry.space_group_name_H-M   'P 1'
#
loop_
_entity.id
_entity.type
_entity.pdbx_description
1 polymer ?
#
loop_
_entity_poly.entity_id
_entity_poly.type
_entity_poly.pdbx_seq_one_letter_code
_entity_poly.pdbx_strand_id
1 'polypeptide(L)'
;CRLYRLVASYLGYYDPARRTGDKDNALWYEDKTLRIHSLFETKENALLFDNVLQDECITPTSPLDGHAVSTNVAPFSRELSELRRIYSRHYVPQDTESPQVTMLSLSTNTSIVDVVTDEFKYQRIESEEWFGPVGKAQSCHLMSREHCQRFESYHKYDNDQNNRLALSAELHDWYDGRTFAVPVMNISVESVSEGPVIGSRYKVNLIVRALSAGYARLISLRLKEGFVASDDGLEMRTSVYVQNPKVFCECMKWKHKE
;
A
#
# COMPACT_ATOMS: atom_id res chain seq x y z
N CYS A 1 10.77 -9.67 -4.59
CA CYS A 1 9.80 -9.05 -5.53
C CYS A 1 10.01 -7.53 -5.72
N ARG A 2 10.16 -6.74 -4.65
CA ARG A 2 10.28 -5.26 -4.70
C ARG A 2 11.40 -4.76 -5.61
N LEU A 3 12.63 -5.29 -5.47
CA LEU A 3 13.76 -4.86 -6.30
C LEU A 3 13.57 -5.16 -7.79
N TYR A 4 13.09 -6.36 -8.13
CA TYR A 4 12.74 -6.70 -9.51
C TYR A 4 11.67 -5.76 -10.09
N ARG A 5 10.70 -5.33 -9.26
CA ARG A 5 9.70 -4.33 -9.67
C ARG A 5 10.32 -2.96 -9.87
N LEU A 6 11.21 -2.51 -8.98
CA LEU A 6 11.91 -1.24 -9.12
C LEU A 6 12.75 -1.20 -10.40
N VAL A 7 13.60 -2.20 -10.62
CA VAL A 7 14.42 -2.31 -11.85
C VAL A 7 13.51 -2.32 -13.09
N ALA A 8 12.38 -3.04 -13.06
CA ALA A 8 11.44 -3.08 -14.17
C ALA A 8 10.75 -1.72 -14.43
N SER A 9 10.38 -0.98 -13.37
CA SER A 9 9.75 0.35 -13.46
C SER A 9 10.67 1.38 -14.12
N TYR A 10 11.98 1.24 -13.93
CA TYR A 10 13.00 2.12 -14.53
C TYR A 10 13.62 1.52 -15.79
N LEU A 11 12.93 0.59 -16.47
CA LEU A 11 13.36 0.04 -17.76
C LEU A 11 14.75 -0.64 -17.71
N GLY A 12 15.04 -1.38 -16.63
CA GLY A 12 16.29 -2.10 -16.49
C GLY A 12 16.38 -3.36 -17.36
N TYR A 13 17.59 -3.68 -17.80
CA TYR A 13 17.94 -4.82 -18.63
C TYR A 13 19.01 -5.67 -17.94
N TYR A 14 19.01 -6.97 -18.25
CA TYR A 14 20.10 -7.85 -17.84
C TYR A 14 21.38 -7.49 -18.59
N ASP A 15 22.51 -7.68 -17.91
CA ASP A 15 23.81 -7.66 -18.56
C ASP A 15 24.11 -9.04 -19.18
N PRO A 16 24.18 -9.15 -20.52
CA PRO A 16 24.49 -10.42 -21.18
C PRO A 16 25.84 -11.02 -20.74
N ALA A 17 26.79 -10.18 -20.30
CA ALA A 17 28.09 -10.64 -19.82
C ALA A 17 28.02 -11.35 -18.46
N ARG A 18 26.89 -11.25 -17.75
CA ARG A 18 26.65 -11.91 -16.46
C ARG A 18 25.74 -13.14 -16.56
N ARG A 19 25.53 -13.65 -17.78
CA ARG A 19 24.82 -14.92 -17.98
C ARG A 19 25.65 -16.09 -17.47
N THR A 20 25.03 -16.90 -16.61
CA THR A 20 25.61 -18.17 -16.16
C THR A 20 24.79 -19.30 -16.77
N GLY A 21 25.30 -19.91 -17.84
CA GLY A 21 24.51 -20.82 -18.68
C GLY A 21 23.34 -20.09 -19.34
N ASP A 22 22.13 -20.64 -19.21
CA ASP A 22 20.90 -20.04 -19.76
C ASP A 22 20.20 -19.06 -18.80
N LYS A 23 20.81 -18.76 -17.64
CA LYS A 23 20.23 -17.86 -16.63
C LYS A 23 20.81 -16.45 -16.75
N ASP A 24 19.90 -15.48 -16.87
CA ASP A 24 20.21 -14.06 -16.73
C ASP A 24 20.18 -13.65 -15.26
N ASN A 25 21.31 -13.19 -14.72
CA ASN A 25 21.44 -12.80 -13.31
C ASN A 25 21.59 -11.28 -13.15
N ALA A 26 20.58 -10.65 -12.55
CA ALA A 26 20.60 -9.23 -12.19
C ALA A 26 20.71 -9.00 -10.67
N LEU A 27 20.33 -9.99 -9.86
CA LEU A 27 20.37 -9.92 -8.41
C LEU A 27 20.90 -11.26 -7.88
N TRP A 28 21.85 -11.22 -6.96
CA TRP A 28 22.41 -12.41 -6.31
C TRP A 28 23.04 -12.03 -4.97
N TYR A 29 23.30 -13.02 -4.11
CA TYR A 29 24.08 -12.81 -2.89
C TYR A 29 25.55 -13.14 -3.09
N GLU A 30 26.42 -12.26 -2.60
CA GLU A 30 27.82 -12.55 -2.31
C GLU A 30 27.96 -12.55 -0.78
N ASP A 31 28.09 -13.74 -0.20
CA ASP A 31 28.03 -13.98 1.24
C ASP A 31 26.75 -13.42 1.88
N LYS A 32 26.88 -12.30 2.60
CA LYS A 32 25.77 -11.58 3.26
C LYS A 32 25.37 -10.30 2.52
N THR A 33 25.97 -10.05 1.37
CA THR A 33 25.77 -8.81 0.60
C THR A 33 24.88 -9.11 -0.59
N LEU A 34 23.72 -8.47 -0.66
CA LEU A 34 22.87 -8.51 -1.85
C LEU A 34 23.49 -7.60 -2.92
N ARG A 35 23.82 -8.19 -4.07
CA ARG A 35 24.31 -7.47 -5.24
C ARG A 35 23.17 -7.24 -6.23
N ILE A 36 23.18 -6.06 -6.82
CA ILE A 36 22.25 -5.65 -7.86
C ILE A 36 23.08 -5.14 -9.03
N HIS A 37 22.84 -5.71 -10.21
CA HIS A 37 23.47 -5.28 -11.46
C HIS A 37 22.44 -5.26 -12.56
N SER A 38 22.25 -4.10 -13.16
CA SER A 38 21.27 -3.89 -14.22
C SER A 38 21.78 -2.82 -15.15
N LEU A 39 21.49 -2.99 -16.43
CA LEU A 39 21.80 -2.02 -17.47
C LEU A 39 20.58 -1.15 -17.74
N PHE A 40 20.81 0.09 -18.15
CA PHE A 40 19.76 1.05 -18.49
C PHE A 40 20.13 1.73 -19.81
N GLU A 41 19.16 1.90 -20.70
CA GLU A 41 19.39 2.58 -21.99
C GLU A 41 19.80 4.05 -21.81
N THR A 42 19.25 4.71 -20.79
CA THR A 42 19.53 6.12 -20.50
C THR A 42 20.17 6.28 -19.13
N LYS A 43 21.08 7.25 -19.04
CA LYS A 43 21.67 7.67 -17.75
C LYS A 43 20.59 8.14 -16.77
N GLU A 44 19.55 8.80 -17.27
CA GLU A 44 18.43 9.29 -16.47
C GLU A 44 17.72 8.14 -15.73
N ASN A 45 17.38 7.05 -16.42
CA ASN A 45 16.73 5.90 -15.80
C ASN A 45 17.61 5.24 -14.72
N ALA A 46 18.92 5.14 -14.99
CA ALA A 46 19.87 4.62 -14.01
C ALA A 46 19.94 5.49 -12.74
N LEU A 47 19.94 6.83 -12.91
CA LEU A 47 19.95 7.78 -11.80
C LEU A 47 18.62 7.81 -11.02
N LEU A 48 17.49 7.68 -11.71
CA LEU A 48 16.18 7.59 -11.05
C LEU A 48 16.05 6.30 -10.23
N PHE A 49 16.52 5.18 -10.78
CA PHE A 49 16.60 3.92 -10.05
C PHE A 49 17.53 4.04 -8.84
N ASP A 50 18.70 4.66 -9.00
CA ASP A 50 19.67 4.91 -7.93
C ASP A 50 19.06 5.73 -6.79
N ASN A 51 18.39 6.85 -7.11
CA ASN A 51 17.71 7.68 -6.13
C ASN A 51 16.69 6.87 -5.32
N VAL A 52 15.82 6.11 -5.99
CA VAL A 52 14.81 5.30 -5.28
C VAL A 52 15.47 4.21 -4.45
N LEU A 53 16.53 3.57 -4.94
CA LEU A 53 17.24 2.54 -4.19
C LEU A 53 17.89 3.10 -2.91
N GLN A 54 18.42 4.33 -2.97
CA GLN A 54 18.92 5.06 -1.81
C GLN A 54 17.79 5.40 -0.83
N ASP A 55 16.62 5.83 -1.31
CA ASP A 55 15.48 6.13 -0.44
C ASP A 55 14.91 4.88 0.24
N GLU A 56 14.96 3.71 -0.42
CA GLU A 56 14.47 2.44 0.15
C GLU A 56 15.22 2.03 1.42
N CYS A 57 16.44 2.51 1.67
CA CYS A 57 17.17 2.17 2.89
C CYS A 57 16.72 2.94 4.14
N ILE A 58 16.01 4.05 3.94
CA ILE A 58 15.47 4.91 5.00
C ILE A 58 13.94 4.95 5.00
N THR A 59 13.28 4.35 4.00
CA THR A 59 11.83 4.31 3.89
C THR A 59 11.27 3.29 4.88
N PRO A 60 10.50 3.70 5.90
CA PRO A 60 9.89 2.77 6.83
C PRO A 60 9.05 1.74 6.09
N THR A 61 9.10 0.48 6.52
CA THR A 61 8.41 -0.69 5.88
C THR A 61 9.01 -1.17 4.56
N SER A 62 10.03 -0.50 4.03
CA SER A 62 10.85 -1.04 2.94
C SER A 62 11.53 -2.34 3.40
N PRO A 63 11.65 -3.36 2.54
CA PRO A 63 12.47 -4.52 2.86
C PRO A 63 13.98 -4.20 2.93
N LEU A 64 14.39 -2.99 2.55
CA LEU A 64 15.75 -2.49 2.67
C LEU A 64 15.92 -1.50 3.84
N ASP A 65 14.87 -1.24 4.61
CA ASP A 65 14.92 -0.33 5.76
C ASP A 65 16.00 -0.77 6.76
N GLY A 66 16.88 0.16 7.13
CA GLY A 66 18.01 -0.08 8.04
C GLY A 66 19.20 -0.84 7.42
N HIS A 67 19.16 -1.19 6.13
CA HIS A 67 20.30 -1.79 5.43
C HIS A 67 21.24 -0.72 4.87
N ALA A 68 22.55 -0.97 4.91
CA ALA A 68 23.51 -0.12 4.23
C ALA A 68 23.45 -0.37 2.70
N VAL A 69 23.06 0.66 1.95
CA VAL A 69 23.03 0.64 0.48
C VAL A 69 24.21 1.43 -0.08
N SER A 70 24.91 0.84 -1.03
CA SER A 70 26.02 1.47 -1.76
C SER A 70 25.84 1.20 -3.24
N THR A 71 25.88 2.26 -4.04
CA THR A 71 25.58 2.21 -5.47
C THR A 71 26.69 2.87 -6.28
N ASN A 72 26.81 2.45 -7.54
CA ASN A 72 27.70 3.06 -8.51
C ASN A 72 27.02 3.05 -9.88
N VAL A 73 26.73 4.24 -10.40
CA VAL A 73 26.20 4.44 -11.74
C VAL A 73 27.34 4.86 -12.66
N ALA A 74 27.76 3.95 -13.53
CA ALA A 74 28.84 4.17 -14.48
C ALA A 74 28.34 4.08 -15.93
N PRO A 75 28.90 4.90 -16.86
CA PRO A 75 28.67 4.70 -18.29
C PRO A 75 29.12 3.31 -18.71
N PHE A 76 28.31 2.64 -19.51
CA PHE A 76 28.63 1.34 -20.08
C PHE A 76 28.60 1.43 -21.60
N SER A 77 29.73 1.17 -22.24
CA SER A 77 29.86 1.19 -23.70
C SER A 77 30.35 -0.18 -24.16
N ARG A 78 29.44 -0.97 -24.74
CA ARG A 78 29.74 -2.24 -25.39
C ARG A 78 28.66 -2.50 -26.44
N GLU A 79 29.04 -3.12 -27.56
CA GLU A 79 28.06 -3.72 -28.47
C GLU A 79 27.42 -4.90 -27.76
N LEU A 80 26.22 -4.68 -27.22
CA LEU A 80 25.44 -5.71 -26.56
C LEU A 80 24.44 -6.28 -27.56
N SER A 81 24.58 -7.56 -27.87
CA SER A 81 23.56 -8.33 -28.57
C SER A 81 22.34 -8.53 -27.66
N GLU A 82 21.16 -8.23 -28.19
CA GLU A 82 19.83 -8.48 -27.60
C GLU A 82 19.74 -8.30 -26.07
N LEU A 83 19.55 -7.04 -25.65
CA LEU A 83 19.21 -6.72 -24.27
C LEU A 83 17.88 -7.37 -23.88
N ARG A 84 17.91 -8.20 -22.84
CA ARG A 84 16.70 -8.79 -22.27
C ARG A 84 16.21 -7.92 -21.12
N ARG A 85 14.97 -7.46 -21.22
CA ARG A 85 14.35 -6.60 -20.20
C ARG A 85 14.07 -7.38 -18.91
N ILE A 86 14.35 -6.76 -17.77
CA ILE A 86 14.05 -7.29 -16.45
C ILE A 86 12.58 -7.00 -16.14
N TYR A 87 11.84 -8.03 -15.72
CA TYR A 87 10.44 -7.90 -15.30
C TYR A 87 10.27 -8.46 -13.90
N SER A 88 9.26 -7.97 -13.18
CA SER A 88 8.88 -8.49 -11.85
C SER A 88 8.64 -10.00 -11.85
N ARG A 89 8.06 -10.54 -12.93
CA ARG A 89 7.81 -11.98 -13.11
C ARG A 89 9.05 -12.86 -13.18
N HIS A 90 10.25 -12.28 -13.36
CA HIS A 90 11.50 -13.03 -13.34
C HIS A 90 11.96 -13.38 -11.92
N TYR A 91 11.33 -12.79 -10.90
CA TYR A 91 11.55 -13.17 -9.51
C TYR A 91 10.95 -14.55 -9.21
N VAL A 92 11.78 -15.49 -8.76
CA VAL A 92 11.36 -16.83 -8.35
C VAL A 92 11.55 -16.94 -6.83
N PRO A 93 10.47 -16.99 -6.01
CA PRO A 93 10.61 -16.88 -4.55
C PRO A 93 11.38 -18.03 -3.88
N GLN A 94 11.54 -19.16 -4.57
CA GLN A 94 12.16 -20.39 -4.09
C GLN A 94 13.58 -20.59 -4.65
N ASP A 95 14.03 -19.69 -5.53
CA ASP A 95 15.40 -19.72 -6.04
C ASP A 95 16.34 -19.14 -4.97
N THR A 96 17.39 -19.88 -4.60
CA THR A 96 18.40 -19.46 -3.62
C THR A 96 19.17 -18.21 -4.07
N GLU A 97 19.18 -17.90 -5.37
CA GLU A 97 19.78 -16.69 -5.93
C GLU A 97 18.81 -15.50 -5.97
N SER A 98 17.50 -15.73 -5.75
CA SER A 98 16.49 -14.67 -5.71
C SER A 98 16.28 -14.15 -4.28
N PRO A 99 16.39 -12.83 -4.02
CA PRO A 99 16.36 -12.30 -2.67
C PRO A 99 14.98 -12.39 -2.03
N GLN A 100 14.81 -13.39 -1.15
CA GLN A 100 13.60 -13.61 -0.34
C GLN A 100 13.25 -12.39 0.52
N VAL A 101 14.28 -11.65 0.97
CA VAL A 101 14.16 -10.45 1.81
C VAL A 101 13.50 -9.28 1.07
N THR A 102 13.48 -9.28 -0.27
CA THR A 102 12.83 -8.19 -1.05
C THR A 102 11.33 -8.39 -1.24
N MET A 103 10.75 -9.41 -0.62
CA MET A 103 9.33 -9.39 -0.36
C MET A 103 9.13 -8.28 0.67
N LEU A 104 8.28 -7.29 0.35
CA LEU A 104 7.67 -6.49 1.40
C LEU A 104 7.19 -7.52 2.41
N SER A 105 7.81 -7.54 3.59
CA SER A 105 7.12 -7.97 4.78
C SER A 105 5.99 -6.96 4.89
N LEU A 106 4.90 -7.19 4.16
CA LEU A 106 3.60 -6.67 4.54
C LEU A 106 3.54 -7.01 6.01
N SER A 107 3.59 -5.97 6.86
CA SER A 107 3.29 -6.13 8.27
C SER A 107 2.15 -7.14 8.34
N THR A 108 2.45 -8.30 8.94
CA THR A 108 1.63 -9.51 8.99
C THR A 108 0.28 -9.29 9.68
N ASN A 109 -0.08 -8.04 9.93
CA ASN A 109 -1.30 -7.57 10.57
C ASN A 109 -2.38 -7.14 9.57
N THR A 110 -2.08 -7.05 8.27
CA THR A 110 -3.09 -6.60 7.29
C THR A 110 -3.87 -7.79 6.73
N SER A 111 -5.08 -8.02 7.25
CA SER A 111 -5.96 -9.08 6.73
C SER A 111 -6.58 -8.66 5.40
N ILE A 112 -6.55 -9.57 4.43
CA ILE A 112 -7.19 -9.39 3.12
C ILE A 112 -8.67 -9.71 3.26
N VAL A 113 -9.51 -8.84 2.70
CA VAL A 113 -10.96 -8.90 2.73
C VAL A 113 -11.46 -9.17 1.31
N ASP A 114 -12.28 -10.21 1.15
CA ASP A 114 -12.89 -10.63 -0.12
C ASP A 114 -14.20 -9.86 -0.38
N VAL A 115 -14.60 -9.71 -1.65
CA VAL A 115 -15.82 -9.00 -2.09
C VAL A 115 -17.11 -9.58 -1.51
N VAL A 116 -17.10 -10.89 -1.20
CA VAL A 116 -18.28 -11.57 -0.65
C VAL A 116 -18.48 -11.29 0.84
N THR A 117 -17.52 -10.65 1.50
CA THR A 117 -17.60 -10.39 2.94
C THR A 117 -18.50 -9.19 3.25
N ASP A 118 -19.15 -9.27 4.40
CA ASP A 118 -19.94 -8.18 4.95
C ASP A 118 -19.12 -6.90 5.14
N GLU A 119 -17.85 -7.02 5.54
CA GLU A 119 -16.95 -5.87 5.71
C GLU A 119 -16.73 -5.14 4.38
N PHE A 120 -16.42 -5.87 3.29
CA PHE A 120 -16.27 -5.26 1.98
C PHE A 120 -17.56 -4.61 1.47
N LYS A 121 -18.69 -5.31 1.63
CA LYS A 121 -19.99 -4.86 1.11
C LYS A 121 -20.50 -3.62 1.84
N TYR A 122 -20.34 -3.57 3.16
CA TYR A 122 -21.00 -2.58 4.00
C TYR A 122 -20.05 -1.51 4.56
N GLN A 123 -18.75 -1.83 4.72
CA GLN A 123 -17.76 -0.97 5.40
C GLN A 123 -16.63 -0.49 4.48
N ARG A 124 -16.88 -0.47 3.17
CA ARG A 124 -16.02 0.13 2.15
C ARG A 124 -16.50 1.53 1.76
N ILE A 125 -15.55 2.43 1.50
CA ILE A 125 -15.81 3.79 0.97
C ILE A 125 -15.45 3.96 -0.50
N GLU A 126 -14.50 3.19 -1.02
CA GLU A 126 -14.11 3.20 -2.44
C GLU A 126 -15.13 2.48 -3.31
N SER A 127 -15.12 2.67 -4.64
CA SER A 127 -15.88 1.97 -5.68
C SER A 127 -15.31 0.56 -5.94
N GLU A 128 -16.14 -0.38 -6.42
CA GLU A 128 -15.73 -1.81 -6.53
C GLU A 128 -14.67 -2.00 -7.62
N GLU A 129 -14.70 -1.14 -8.63
CA GLU A 129 -13.78 -1.16 -9.76
C GLU A 129 -12.29 -1.08 -9.35
N TRP A 130 -12.01 -0.46 -8.19
CA TRP A 130 -10.65 -0.26 -7.69
C TRP A 130 -10.01 -1.52 -7.09
N PHE A 131 -10.79 -2.56 -6.85
CA PHE A 131 -10.29 -3.79 -6.23
C PHE A 131 -10.04 -4.92 -7.26
N GLY A 132 -10.37 -4.69 -8.53
CA GLY A 132 -10.21 -5.66 -9.61
C GLY A 132 -11.11 -6.90 -9.46
N PRO A 133 -11.00 -7.90 -10.36
CA PRO A 133 -11.91 -9.06 -10.41
C PRO A 133 -11.84 -10.00 -9.19
N VAL A 134 -10.81 -9.86 -8.37
CA VAL A 134 -10.59 -10.65 -7.14
C VAL A 134 -10.77 -9.83 -5.86
N GLY A 135 -11.23 -8.59 -6.01
CA GLY A 135 -11.51 -7.59 -4.98
C GLY A 135 -10.78 -7.69 -3.64
N LYS A 136 -9.44 -7.59 -3.67
CA LYS A 136 -8.62 -7.71 -2.46
C LYS A 136 -8.55 -6.39 -1.72
N ALA A 137 -9.54 -6.13 -0.87
CA ALA A 137 -9.44 -5.03 0.10
C ALA A 137 -8.56 -5.45 1.28
N GLN A 138 -8.11 -4.47 2.04
CA GLN A 138 -7.45 -4.62 3.32
C GLN A 138 -8.42 -4.24 4.42
N SER A 139 -8.41 -5.02 5.51
CA SER A 139 -9.15 -4.70 6.72
C SER A 139 -8.35 -3.67 7.51
N CYS A 140 -8.72 -2.40 7.36
CA CYS A 140 -8.10 -1.29 8.06
C CYS A 140 -8.69 -1.16 9.46
N HIS A 141 -7.86 -1.35 10.48
CA HIS A 141 -8.21 -1.06 11.86
C HIS A 141 -8.36 0.44 12.07
N LEU A 142 -9.52 0.87 12.56
CA LEU A 142 -9.72 2.28 12.95
C LEU A 142 -8.92 2.60 14.21
N MET A 143 -9.08 1.78 15.26
CA MET A 143 -8.21 1.75 16.42
C MET A 143 -7.18 0.65 16.23
N SER A 144 -5.90 1.03 16.26
CA SER A 144 -4.82 0.12 15.90
C SER A 144 -4.77 -1.09 16.81
N ARG A 145 -4.46 -2.25 16.22
CA ARG A 145 -4.27 -3.51 16.95
C ARG A 145 -3.27 -3.38 18.09
N GLU A 146 -2.18 -2.66 17.84
CA GLU A 146 -1.13 -2.38 18.83
C GLU A 146 -1.67 -1.60 20.03
N HIS A 147 -2.50 -0.57 19.78
CA HIS A 147 -3.14 0.18 20.86
C HIS A 147 -4.12 -0.70 21.64
N CYS A 148 -4.97 -1.45 20.93
CA CYS A 148 -5.91 -2.38 21.55
C CYS A 148 -5.18 -3.37 22.45
N GLN A 149 -4.08 -4.00 21.98
CA GLN A 149 -3.33 -5.01 22.72
C GLN A 149 -2.56 -4.43 23.91
N ARG A 150 -2.05 -3.21 23.78
CA ARG A 150 -1.28 -2.53 24.83
C ARG A 150 -2.13 -2.13 26.03
N PHE A 151 -3.40 -1.79 25.82
CA PHE A 151 -4.29 -1.28 26.87
C PHE A 151 -5.52 -2.17 27.05
N GLU A 152 -5.62 -2.84 28.20
CA GLU A 152 -6.66 -3.84 28.50
C GLU A 152 -8.10 -3.34 28.27
N SER A 153 -8.37 -2.07 28.58
CA SER A 153 -9.68 -1.45 28.34
C SER A 153 -10.10 -1.40 26.86
N TYR A 154 -9.15 -1.57 25.93
CA TYR A 154 -9.35 -1.52 24.49
C TYR A 154 -9.25 -2.89 23.81
N HIS A 155 -8.95 -3.98 24.52
CA HIS A 155 -8.92 -5.35 23.94
C HIS A 155 -10.23 -5.72 23.24
N LYS A 156 -11.36 -5.25 23.79
CA LYS A 156 -12.70 -5.47 23.21
C LYS A 156 -12.84 -4.97 21.76
N TYR A 157 -12.00 -4.03 21.32
CA TYR A 157 -12.04 -3.48 19.97
C TYR A 157 -11.11 -4.20 18.99
N ASP A 158 -10.13 -5.00 19.44
CA ASP A 158 -9.12 -5.59 18.55
C ASP A 158 -9.79 -6.44 17.47
N ASN A 159 -10.70 -7.34 17.85
CA ASN A 159 -11.40 -8.25 16.94
C ASN A 159 -12.85 -7.81 16.60
N ASP A 160 -13.25 -6.58 16.96
CA ASP A 160 -14.60 -6.09 16.66
C ASP A 160 -14.70 -5.66 15.19
N GLN A 161 -15.68 -6.20 14.46
CA GLN A 161 -15.91 -5.86 13.05
C GLN A 161 -16.26 -4.39 12.85
N ASN A 162 -16.80 -3.71 13.87
CA ASN A 162 -17.12 -2.29 13.83
C ASN A 162 -15.87 -1.41 14.06
N ASN A 163 -14.71 -2.01 14.35
CA ASN A 163 -13.41 -1.34 14.38
C ASN A 163 -12.68 -1.45 13.01
N ARG A 164 -13.43 -1.62 11.91
CA ARG A 164 -12.86 -1.89 10.58
C ARG A 164 -13.43 -1.01 9.47
N LEU A 165 -12.57 -0.70 8.51
CA LEU A 165 -12.93 -0.26 7.17
C LEU A 165 -12.27 -1.17 6.13
N ALA A 166 -13.01 -1.52 5.09
CA ALA A 166 -12.43 -2.17 3.92
C ALA A 166 -11.89 -1.10 2.97
N LEU A 167 -10.56 -1.02 2.85
CA LEU A 167 -9.85 -0.06 2.00
C LEU A 167 -8.92 -0.78 1.03
N SER A 168 -8.67 -0.20 -0.14
CA SER A 168 -7.59 -0.63 -1.02
C SER A 168 -6.26 -0.39 -0.32
N ALA A 169 -5.21 -1.11 -0.73
CA ALA A 169 -3.88 -0.93 -0.14
C ALA A 169 -3.43 0.54 -0.20
N GLU A 170 -3.70 1.20 -1.33
CA GLU A 170 -3.30 2.59 -1.54
C GLU A 170 -4.09 3.56 -0.66
N LEU A 171 -5.42 3.41 -0.55
CA LEU A 171 -6.21 4.30 0.31
C LEU A 171 -5.95 4.04 1.80
N HIS A 172 -5.64 2.81 2.17
CA HIS A 172 -5.21 2.45 3.52
C HIS A 172 -3.87 3.14 3.85
N ASP A 173 -2.90 3.07 2.94
CA ASP A 173 -1.60 3.74 3.09
C ASP A 173 -1.75 5.26 3.19
N TRP A 174 -2.68 5.84 2.44
CA TRP A 174 -3.01 7.28 2.47
C TRP A 174 -3.63 7.72 3.80
N TYR A 175 -4.49 6.88 4.37
CA TYR A 175 -5.18 7.17 5.62
C TYR A 175 -4.30 6.98 6.85
N ASP A 176 -3.47 5.93 6.87
CA ASP A 176 -2.54 5.68 7.98
C ASP A 176 -1.22 6.47 7.84
N GLY A 177 -0.97 7.10 6.69
CA GLY A 177 0.32 7.75 6.43
C GLY A 177 1.48 6.74 6.34
N ARG A 178 1.24 5.52 5.86
CA ARG A 178 2.27 4.47 5.79
C ARG A 178 3.35 4.74 4.74
N THR A 179 2.99 5.47 3.68
CA THR A 179 3.88 5.78 2.55
C THR A 179 4.39 7.22 2.57
N PHE A 180 3.84 8.09 3.41
CA PHE A 180 4.14 9.52 3.43
C PHE A 180 4.46 9.99 4.85
N ALA A 181 5.19 11.10 4.98
CA ALA A 181 5.52 11.66 6.30
C ALA A 181 4.30 12.07 7.13
N VAL A 182 3.16 12.32 6.48
CA VAL A 182 1.86 12.62 7.10
C VAL A 182 0.73 11.93 6.31
N PRO A 183 -0.38 11.56 6.97
CA PRO A 183 -1.58 11.10 6.25
C PRO A 183 -2.03 12.13 5.21
N VAL A 184 -2.35 11.65 4.00
CA VAL A 184 -2.81 12.53 2.90
C VAL A 184 -4.33 12.74 2.93
N MET A 185 -5.02 12.03 3.83
CA MET A 185 -6.43 12.21 4.12
C MET A 185 -6.77 11.84 5.55
N ASN A 186 -7.91 12.34 6.02
CA ASN A 186 -8.51 11.97 7.29
C ASN A 186 -9.99 11.63 7.08
N ILE A 187 -10.54 10.74 7.89
CA ILE A 187 -11.94 10.34 7.86
C ILE A 187 -12.54 10.64 9.23
N SER A 188 -13.71 11.28 9.24
CA SER A 188 -14.45 11.59 10.46
C SER A 188 -15.92 11.24 10.31
N VAL A 189 -16.59 10.99 11.44
CA VAL A 189 -18.03 10.73 11.47
C VAL A 189 -18.77 12.06 11.42
N GLU A 190 -19.71 12.19 10.48
CA GLU A 190 -20.62 13.33 10.39
C GLU A 190 -21.91 13.08 11.18
N SER A 191 -22.54 11.93 10.95
CA SER A 191 -23.80 11.57 11.58
C SER A 191 -24.05 10.07 11.53
N VAL A 192 -24.99 9.61 12.36
CA VAL A 192 -25.46 8.22 12.41
C VAL A 192 -26.96 8.22 12.25
N SER A 193 -27.50 7.27 11.49
CA SER A 193 -28.96 7.09 11.39
C SER A 193 -29.59 6.77 12.75
N GLU A 194 -30.82 7.25 12.98
CA GLU A 194 -31.55 7.01 14.23
C GLU A 194 -31.82 5.52 14.49
N GLY A 195 -31.98 4.74 13.41
CA GLY A 195 -32.19 3.30 13.45
C GLY A 195 -31.41 2.55 12.37
N PRO A 196 -31.50 1.19 12.36
CA PRO A 196 -30.96 0.38 11.29
C PRO A 196 -31.60 0.72 9.94
N VAL A 197 -30.79 0.83 8.90
CA VAL A 197 -31.22 1.18 7.53
C VAL A 197 -31.16 -0.04 6.60
N ILE A 198 -30.23 -0.96 6.84
CA ILE A 198 -30.06 -2.19 6.04
C ILE A 198 -29.91 -3.38 6.98
N GLY A 199 -30.94 -4.23 7.06
CA GLY A 199 -30.98 -5.33 8.02
C GLY A 199 -30.82 -4.80 9.45
N SER A 200 -29.81 -5.30 10.18
CA SER A 200 -29.45 -4.83 11.52
C SER A 200 -28.39 -3.71 11.54
N ARG A 201 -28.01 -3.17 10.38
CA ARG A 201 -26.91 -2.20 10.25
C ARG A 201 -27.41 -0.76 10.21
N TYR A 202 -26.74 0.10 10.97
CA TYR A 202 -26.92 1.55 10.99
C TYR A 202 -26.07 2.20 9.90
N LYS A 203 -26.62 3.25 9.28
CA LYS A 203 -25.86 4.07 8.33
C LYS A 203 -25.03 5.09 9.11
N VAL A 204 -23.73 5.13 8.85
CA VAL A 204 -22.82 6.13 9.39
C VAL A 204 -22.34 6.99 8.23
N ASN A 205 -22.69 8.28 8.26
CA ASN A 205 -22.20 9.24 7.28
C ASN A 205 -20.80 9.70 7.70
N LEU A 206 -19.89 9.72 6.72
CA LEU A 206 -18.48 10.02 6.89
C LEU A 206 -18.12 11.25 6.08
N ILE A 207 -17.27 12.11 6.65
CA ILE A 207 -16.55 13.15 5.91
C ILE A 207 -15.12 12.68 5.74
N VAL A 208 -14.73 12.49 4.49
CA VAL A 208 -13.33 12.30 4.07
C VAL A 208 -12.75 13.68 3.75
N ARG A 209 -11.64 14.05 4.39
CA ARG A 209 -10.93 15.31 4.14
C ARG A 209 -9.59 15.03 3.50
N ALA A 210 -9.33 15.67 2.37
CA ALA A 210 -8.05 15.56 1.68
C ALA A 210 -7.04 16.61 2.17
N LEU A 211 -5.75 16.25 2.16
CA LEU A 211 -4.66 17.16 2.51
C LEU A 211 -4.48 18.31 1.49
N SER A 212 -4.74 18.04 0.22
CA SER A 212 -4.60 19.02 -0.87
C SER A 212 -5.59 18.74 -2.00
N ALA A 213 -5.83 19.75 -2.85
CA ALA A 213 -6.72 19.62 -4.00
C ALA A 213 -6.29 18.50 -4.98
N GLY A 214 -4.97 18.23 -5.10
CA GLY A 214 -4.46 17.13 -5.93
C GLY A 214 -4.91 15.77 -5.40
N TYR A 215 -4.71 15.53 -4.10
CA TYR A 215 -5.19 14.30 -3.45
C TYR A 215 -6.72 14.23 -3.40
N ALA A 216 -7.40 15.36 -3.25
CA ALA A 216 -8.85 15.41 -3.25
C ALA A 216 -9.45 14.87 -4.55
N ARG A 217 -8.86 15.23 -5.70
CA ARG A 217 -9.23 14.66 -7.01
C ARG A 217 -8.99 13.15 -7.06
N LEU A 218 -7.84 12.69 -6.61
CA LEU A 218 -7.50 11.26 -6.63
C LEU A 218 -8.41 10.42 -5.72
N ILE A 219 -8.73 10.93 -4.53
CA ILE A 219 -9.65 10.27 -3.60
C ILE A 219 -11.06 10.26 -4.17
N SER A 220 -11.52 11.38 -4.74
CA SER A 220 -12.87 11.48 -5.34
C SER A 220 -13.09 10.49 -6.48
N LEU A 221 -12.08 10.24 -7.32
CA LEU A 221 -12.14 9.20 -8.36
C LEU A 221 -12.30 7.79 -7.80
N ARG A 222 -11.93 7.58 -6.54
CA ARG A 222 -11.99 6.28 -5.88
C ARG A 222 -13.27 6.04 -5.12
N LEU A 223 -13.93 7.06 -4.60
CA LEU A 223 -15.11 6.89 -3.75
C LEU A 223 -16.26 6.22 -4.50
N LYS A 224 -17.03 5.39 -3.78
CA LYS A 224 -18.22 4.74 -4.34
C LYS A 224 -19.29 5.74 -4.74
N GLU A 225 -20.18 5.29 -5.62
CA GLU A 225 -21.32 6.06 -6.09
C GLU A 225 -22.13 6.68 -4.93
N GLY A 226 -22.61 7.91 -5.17
CA GLY A 226 -23.44 8.65 -4.21
C GLY A 226 -22.66 9.48 -3.19
N PHE A 227 -21.33 9.61 -3.33
CA PHE A 227 -20.57 10.60 -2.55
C PHE A 227 -20.88 12.03 -3.03
N VAL A 228 -20.74 13.00 -2.12
CA VAL A 228 -20.94 14.42 -2.41
C VAL A 228 -19.70 15.21 -2.00
N ALA A 229 -19.08 15.91 -2.94
CA ALA A 229 -17.95 16.80 -2.66
C ALA A 229 -18.43 18.19 -2.23
N SER A 230 -17.67 18.87 -1.37
CA SER A 230 -17.81 20.31 -1.09
C SER A 230 -17.45 21.15 -2.33
N ASP A 231 -17.82 22.44 -2.30
CA ASP A 231 -17.55 23.38 -3.39
C ASP A 231 -16.04 23.55 -3.68
N ASP A 232 -15.20 23.49 -2.64
CA ASP A 232 -13.74 23.52 -2.77
C ASP A 232 -13.11 22.16 -3.13
N GLY A 233 -13.92 21.11 -3.15
CA GLY A 233 -13.54 19.73 -3.42
C GLY A 233 -12.71 19.06 -2.34
N LEU A 234 -12.42 19.70 -1.20
CA LEU A 234 -11.54 19.15 -0.16
C LEU A 234 -12.23 18.20 0.82
N GLU A 235 -13.56 18.30 0.93
CA GLU A 235 -14.37 17.38 1.72
C GLU A 235 -15.26 16.52 0.82
N MET A 236 -15.23 15.21 1.01
CA MET A 236 -16.16 14.28 0.36
C MET A 236 -17.00 13.56 1.41
N ARG A 237 -18.32 13.67 1.29
CA ARG A 237 -19.30 12.99 2.13
C ARG A 237 -19.66 11.65 1.52
N THR A 238 -19.49 10.58 2.27
CA THR A 238 -19.87 9.21 1.89
C THR A 238 -20.48 8.50 3.11
N SER A 239 -20.77 7.21 3.02
CA SER A 239 -21.34 6.47 4.15
C SER A 239 -20.94 5.00 4.19
N VAL A 240 -21.00 4.40 5.37
CA VAL A 240 -20.83 2.95 5.60
C VAL A 240 -21.98 2.42 6.43
N TYR A 241 -22.11 1.10 6.52
CA TYR A 241 -23.16 0.41 7.28
C TYR A 241 -22.55 -0.55 8.29
N VAL A 242 -22.78 -0.28 9.58
CA VAL A 242 -22.15 -0.99 10.70
C VAL A 242 -23.21 -1.53 11.66
N GLN A 243 -22.93 -2.64 12.33
CA GLN A 243 -23.87 -3.24 13.28
C GLN A 243 -23.93 -2.46 14.60
N ASN A 244 -22.77 -1.97 15.06
CA ASN A 244 -22.62 -1.23 16.30
C ASN A 244 -22.01 0.15 16.02
N PRO A 245 -22.84 1.18 15.76
CA PRO A 245 -22.34 2.52 15.44
C PRO A 245 -21.62 3.17 16.63
N LYS A 246 -21.91 2.77 17.87
CA LYS A 246 -21.23 3.32 19.05
C LYS A 246 -19.75 2.95 19.04
N VAL A 247 -19.45 1.66 18.85
CA VAL A 247 -18.07 1.16 18.74
C VAL A 247 -17.36 1.81 17.56
N PHE A 248 -17.99 1.82 16.38
CA PHE A 248 -17.40 2.44 15.19
C PHE A 248 -17.05 3.92 15.44
N CYS A 249 -17.97 4.69 16.02
CA CYS A 249 -17.74 6.10 16.33
C CYS A 249 -16.65 6.32 17.38
N GLU A 250 -16.54 5.45 18.39
CA GLU A 250 -15.46 5.51 19.38
C GLU A 250 -14.10 5.27 18.74
N CYS A 251 -13.97 4.25 17.88
CA CYS A 251 -12.73 3.95 17.16
C CYS A 251 -12.36 5.06 16.17
N MET A 252 -13.32 5.61 15.43
CA MET A 252 -13.11 6.77 14.55
C MET A 252 -12.62 8.00 15.32
N LYS A 253 -13.21 8.29 16.48
CA LYS A 253 -12.80 9.42 17.33
C LYS A 253 -11.41 9.24 17.90
N TRP A 254 -11.00 8.00 18.18
CA TRP A 254 -9.63 7.70 18.57
C TRP A 254 -8.67 7.97 17.42
N LYS A 255 -8.96 7.43 16.22
CA LYS A 255 -8.10 7.58 15.04
C LYS A 255 -7.92 9.03 14.62
N HIS A 256 -8.97 9.84 14.76
CA HIS A 256 -8.92 11.26 14.42
C HIS A 256 -8.02 12.09 15.36
N LYS A 257 -7.74 11.59 16.57
CA LYS A 257 -6.89 12.27 17.56
C LYS A 257 -5.42 11.81 17.50
N GLU A 258 -5.16 10.70 16.82
CA GLU A 258 -3.82 10.20 16.52
C GLU A 258 -3.17 11.08 15.44
#